data_AF-A0A519KBV1-F1
#
_entry.id   AF-A0A519KBV1-F1
#
_cell.length_a   1.000
_cell.length_b   1.000
_cell.length_c   1.000
_cell.angle_alpha   90.00
_cell.angle_beta   90.00
_cell.angle_gamma   90.00
#
_symmetry.space_group_name_H-M   'P 1'
#
loop_
_entity.id
_entity.type
_entity.pdbx_description
1 polymer ?
#
loop_
_entity_poly.entity_id
_entity_poly.type
_entity_poly.pdbx_seq_one_letter_code
_entity_poly.pdbx_strand_id
1 'polypeptide(L)'
;MGFFSNNTRKIIQHFRRTSQDYSTALSRDISEMLSDLKSDYEESSAVIPEFQAYISELKQRLDNNDAALLDEFSRRIARLNRSARKGVEAMWELSNTHRKTAAQSLNELEAFE
;
A
#
# COMPACT_ATOMS: atom_id res chain seq x y z
N MET A 1 -11.61 47.10 15.11
CA MET A 1 -11.42 45.81 14.43
C MET A 1 -9.94 45.53 14.21
N GLY A 2 -9.18 45.10 15.23
CA GLY A 2 -7.72 44.93 15.08
C GLY A 2 -7.06 43.87 15.97
N PHE A 3 -7.82 43.26 16.89
CA PHE A 3 -7.29 42.24 17.81
C PHE A 3 -7.48 40.81 17.30
N PHE A 4 -8.50 40.58 16.47
CA PHE A 4 -8.81 39.26 15.93
C PHE A 4 -7.87 38.84 14.78
N SER A 5 -7.36 39.77 13.95
CA SER A 5 -6.55 39.37 12.78
C SER A 5 -5.20 38.75 13.15
N ASN A 6 -4.53 39.27 14.18
CA ASN A 6 -3.20 38.81 14.57
C ASN A 6 -3.25 37.46 15.29
N ASN A 7 -4.30 37.21 16.08
CA ASN A 7 -4.48 35.93 16.77
C ASN A 7 -4.96 34.84 15.78
N THR A 8 -5.88 35.17 14.88
CA THR A 8 -6.33 34.25 13.82
C THR A 8 -5.19 33.86 12.89
N ARG A 9 -4.32 34.80 12.48
CA ARG A 9 -3.14 34.50 11.66
C ARG A 9 -2.17 33.53 12.35
N LYS A 10 -1.95 33.69 13.66
CA LYS A 10 -1.12 32.74 14.45
C LYS A 10 -1.74 31.35 14.52
N ILE A 11 -3.07 31.26 14.68
CA ILE A 11 -3.80 29.99 14.71
C ILE A 11 -3.69 29.29 13.34
N ILE A 12 -3.88 30.02 12.24
CA ILE A 12 -3.75 29.48 10.88
C ILE A 12 -2.33 28.98 10.62
N GLN A 13 -1.29 29.76 10.99
CA GLN A 13 0.10 29.35 10.85
C GLN A 13 0.45 28.11 11.68
N HIS A 14 -0.05 28.04 12.93
CA HIS A 14 0.14 26.87 13.77
C HIS A 14 -0.54 25.65 13.16
N PHE A 15 -1.80 25.79 12.75
CA PHE A 15 -2.55 24.71 12.09
C PHE A 15 -1.86 24.21 10.82
N ARG A 16 -1.36 25.13 9.97
CA ARG A 16 -0.58 24.79 8.77
C ARG A 16 0.65 23.96 9.12
N ARG A 17 1.44 24.40 10.11
CA ARG A 17 2.67 23.71 10.52
C ARG A 17 2.36 22.31 11.05
N THR A 18 1.39 22.19 11.97
CA THR A 18 0.97 20.88 12.49
C THR A 18 0.45 19.97 11.38
N SER A 19 -0.35 20.50 10.44
CA SER A 19 -0.89 19.74 9.31
C SER A 19 0.22 19.25 8.38
N GLN A 20 1.20 20.10 8.07
CA GLN A 20 2.35 19.76 7.25
C GLN A 20 3.24 18.71 7.92
N ASP A 21 3.51 18.85 9.21
CA ASP A 21 4.29 17.89 9.98
C ASP A 21 3.61 16.51 9.99
N TYR A 22 2.30 16.47 10.25
CA TYR A 22 1.52 15.24 10.24
C TYR A 22 1.45 14.60 8.85
N SER A 23 1.18 15.39 7.81
CA SER A 23 1.12 14.89 6.44
C SER A 23 2.48 14.35 5.96
N THR A 24 3.58 14.99 6.38
CA THR A 24 4.93 14.51 6.05
C THR A 24 5.22 13.18 6.74
N ALA A 25 4.91 13.06 8.04
CA ALA A 25 5.06 11.82 8.79
C ALA A 25 4.21 10.69 8.17
N LEU A 26 2.93 10.95 7.91
CA LEU A 26 2.03 9.99 7.29
C LEU A 26 2.51 9.55 5.90
N SER A 27 3.03 10.47 5.08
CA SER A 27 3.60 10.14 3.77
C SER A 27 4.81 9.21 3.88
N ARG A 28 5.66 9.43 4.89
CA ARG A 28 6.81 8.57 5.15
C ARG A 28 6.34 7.18 5.56
N ASP A 29 5.44 7.09 6.53
CA ASP A 29 4.95 5.82 7.05
C ASP A 29 4.25 4.99 5.96
N ILE A 30 3.43 5.62 5.11
CA ILE A 30 2.81 4.95 3.95
C ILE A 30 3.86 4.44 2.97
N SER A 31 4.93 5.20 2.74
CA SER A 31 5.98 4.83 1.79
C SER A 31 6.84 3.68 2.31
N GLU A 32 7.16 3.68 3.60
CA GLU A 32 7.85 2.57 4.28
C GLU A 32 7.01 1.29 4.19
N MET A 33 5.73 1.35 4.59
CA MET A 33 4.82 0.20 4.50
C MET A 33 4.65 -0.33 3.06
N LEU A 34 4.58 0.56 2.07
CA LEU A 34 4.51 0.16 0.66
C LEU A 34 5.80 -0.53 0.20
N SER A 35 6.95 -0.01 0.63
CA SER A 35 8.25 -0.61 0.31
C SER A 35 8.35 -2.03 0.88
N ASP A 36 8.00 -2.20 2.15
CA ASP A 36 8.04 -3.49 2.85
C ASP A 36 7.08 -4.49 2.18
N LEU A 37 5.82 -4.09 1.97
CA LEU A 37 4.82 -4.95 1.35
C LEU A 37 5.21 -5.36 -0.07
N LYS A 38 5.85 -4.46 -0.83
CA LYS A 38 6.34 -4.76 -2.17
C LYS A 38 7.50 -5.75 -2.13
N SER A 39 8.45 -5.57 -1.21
CA SER A 39 9.57 -6.48 -1.03
C SER A 39 9.09 -7.89 -0.68
N ASP A 40 8.20 -8.01 0.30
CA ASP A 40 7.62 -9.30 0.73
C ASP A 40 6.85 -9.98 -0.41
N TYR A 41 6.12 -9.19 -1.21
CA TYR A 41 5.42 -9.69 -2.38
C TYR A 41 6.38 -10.19 -3.46
N GLU A 42 7.45 -9.45 -3.77
CA GLU A 42 8.43 -9.83 -4.79
C GLU A 42 9.16 -11.13 -4.40
N GLU A 43 9.58 -11.25 -3.14
CA GLU A 43 10.22 -12.46 -2.62
C GLU A 43 9.28 -13.67 -2.69
N SER A 44 8.05 -13.53 -2.19
CA SER A 44 7.09 -14.64 -2.19
C SER A 44 6.59 -15.02 -3.59
N SER A 45 6.37 -14.05 -4.47
CA SER A 45 5.90 -14.27 -5.85
C SER A 45 6.96 -14.94 -6.71
N ALA A 46 8.26 -14.72 -6.44
CA ALA A 46 9.35 -15.37 -7.15
C ALA A 46 9.38 -16.90 -6.98
N VAL A 47 8.88 -17.41 -5.85
CA VAL A 47 8.86 -18.86 -5.53
C VAL A 47 7.64 -19.56 -6.15
N ILE A 48 6.59 -18.83 -6.52
CA ILE A 48 5.34 -19.41 -7.04
C ILE A 48 5.53 -20.21 -8.34
N PRO A 49 6.30 -19.75 -9.34
CA PRO A 49 6.53 -20.52 -10.57
C PRO A 49 7.27 -21.84 -10.30
N GLU A 50 8.29 -21.80 -9.43
CA GLU A 50 9.04 -22.99 -9.03
C GLU A 50 8.14 -24.00 -8.31
N PHE A 51 7.32 -23.51 -7.36
CA PHE A 51 6.32 -24.32 -6.69
C PHE A 51 5.33 -24.96 -7.67
N GLN A 52 4.83 -24.21 -8.65
CA GLN A 52 3.90 -24.73 -9.66
C GLN A 52 4.53 -25.79 -10.57
N ALA A 53 5.80 -25.61 -10.94
CA ALA A 53 6.56 -26.61 -11.69
C ALA A 53 6.70 -27.91 -10.86
N TYR A 54 7.14 -27.79 -9.61
CA TYR A 54 7.29 -28.92 -8.70
C TYR A 54 5.99 -29.70 -8.49
N ILE A 55 4.88 -28.99 -8.24
CA ILE A 55 3.53 -29.58 -8.10
C ILE A 55 3.14 -30.35 -9.36
N SER A 56 3.49 -29.83 -10.55
CA SER A 56 3.13 -30.46 -11.83
C SER A 56 3.88 -31.77 -12.05
N GLU A 57 5.15 -31.86 -11.64
CA GLU A 57 5.93 -33.11 -11.65
C GLU A 57 5.39 -34.12 -10.62
N LEU A 58 5.04 -33.63 -9.43
CA LEU A 58 4.59 -34.48 -8.32
C LEU A 58 3.24 -35.13 -8.62
N LYS A 59 2.32 -34.41 -9.28
CA LYS A 59 1.03 -34.94 -9.74
C LYS A 59 1.15 -36.15 -10.65
N GLN A 60 2.21 -36.27 -11.44
CA GLN A 60 2.39 -37.43 -12.34
C GLN A 60 2.67 -38.72 -11.57
N ARG A 61 3.02 -38.62 -10.29
CA ARG A 61 3.41 -39.74 -9.42
C ARG A 61 2.38 -40.06 -8.34
N LEU A 62 1.30 -39.26 -8.25
CA LEU A 62 0.24 -39.40 -7.26
C LEU A 62 -0.97 -40.15 -7.79
N ASP A 63 -1.80 -40.63 -6.87
CA ASP A 63 -3.13 -41.09 -7.22
C ASP A 63 -4.04 -39.92 -7.65
N ASN A 64 -5.18 -40.23 -8.27
CA ASN A 64 -6.07 -39.22 -8.82
C ASN A 64 -6.71 -38.31 -7.74
N ASN A 65 -6.89 -38.79 -6.50
CA ASN A 65 -7.48 -37.99 -5.42
C ASN A 65 -6.47 -37.02 -4.84
N ASP A 66 -5.25 -37.49 -4.55
CA ASP A 66 -4.16 -36.67 -4.04
C ASP A 66 -3.72 -35.64 -5.08
N ALA A 67 -3.67 -36.00 -6.36
CA ALA A 67 -3.39 -35.07 -7.45
C ALA A 67 -4.45 -33.95 -7.55
N ALA A 68 -5.73 -34.27 -7.31
CA ALA A 68 -6.82 -33.30 -7.30
C ALA A 68 -6.74 -32.33 -6.12
N LEU A 69 -6.45 -32.84 -4.91
CA LEU A 69 -6.23 -32.01 -3.72
C LEU A 69 -5.03 -31.07 -3.91
N LEU A 70 -3.94 -31.58 -4.48
CA LEU A 70 -2.73 -30.80 -4.77
C LEU A 70 -2.99 -29.71 -5.82
N ASP A 71 -3.83 -29.98 -6.82
CA ASP A 71 -4.26 -28.98 -7.79
C ASP A 71 -5.09 -27.87 -7.16
N GLU A 72 -6.05 -28.23 -6.29
CA GLU A 72 -6.85 -27.25 -5.57
C GLU A 72 -5.99 -26.34 -4.71
N PHE A 73 -5.04 -26.93 -3.97
CA PHE A 73 -4.11 -26.18 -3.12
C PHE A 73 -3.24 -25.22 -3.94
N SER A 74 -2.70 -25.68 -5.07
CA SER A 74 -1.92 -24.84 -5.99
C SER A 74 -2.74 -23.66 -6.54
N ARG A 75 -4.00 -23.89 -6.90
CA ARG A 75 -4.92 -22.82 -7.33
C ARG A 75 -5.20 -21.83 -6.21
N ARG A 76 -5.35 -22.28 -4.96
CA ARG A 76 -5.55 -21.39 -3.79
C ARG A 76 -4.32 -20.52 -3.54
N ILE A 77 -3.11 -21.09 -3.62
CA ILE A 77 -1.85 -20.34 -3.53
C ILE A 77 -1.75 -19.29 -4.65
N ALA A 78 -2.08 -19.67 -5.90
CA ALA A 78 -2.09 -18.72 -7.01
C ALA A 78 -3.09 -17.57 -6.80
N ARG A 79 -4.24 -17.82 -6.17
CA ARG A 79 -5.20 -16.78 -5.79
C ARG A 79 -4.66 -15.88 -4.68
N LEU A 80 -4.01 -16.44 -3.67
CA LEU A 80 -3.34 -15.67 -2.62
C LEU A 80 -2.28 -14.74 -3.20
N ASN A 81 -1.44 -15.23 -4.11
CA ASN A 81 -0.43 -14.41 -4.78
C ASN A 81 -1.06 -13.22 -5.54
N ARG A 82 -2.17 -13.46 -6.27
CA ARG A 82 -2.91 -12.38 -6.93
C ARG A 82 -3.51 -11.39 -5.94
N SER A 83 -3.97 -11.87 -4.78
CA SER A 83 -4.51 -11.00 -3.72
C SER A 83 -3.42 -10.13 -3.11
N ALA A 84 -2.23 -10.68 -2.87
CA ALA A 84 -1.07 -9.94 -2.37
C ALA A 84 -0.66 -8.83 -3.35
N ARG A 85 -0.60 -9.14 -4.66
CA ARG A 85 -0.37 -8.15 -5.71
C ARG A 85 -1.35 -6.98 -5.65
N LYS A 86 -2.65 -7.29 -5.53
CA LYS A 86 -3.70 -6.25 -5.40
C LYS A 86 -3.51 -5.41 -4.14
N GLY A 87 -3.02 -5.99 -3.05
CA GLY A 87 -2.66 -5.26 -1.83
C GLY A 87 -1.55 -4.24 -2.07
N VAL A 88 -0.49 -4.63 -2.78
CA VAL A 88 0.59 -3.72 -3.20
C VAL A 88 0.05 -2.59 -4.08
N GLU A 89 -0.78 -2.92 -5.07
CA GLU A 89 -1.41 -1.94 -5.97
C GLU A 89 -2.29 -0.94 -5.18
N ALA A 90 -3.11 -1.43 -4.25
CA ALA A 90 -3.95 -0.59 -3.40
C ALA A 90 -3.14 0.34 -2.48
N MET A 91 -2.04 -0.15 -1.89
CA MET A 91 -1.14 0.68 -1.07
C MET A 91 -0.44 1.75 -1.90
N TRP A 92 -0.06 1.43 -3.13
CA TRP A 92 0.50 2.41 -4.06
C TRP A 92 -0.53 3.50 -4.43
N GLU A 93 -1.79 3.11 -4.69
CA GLU A 93 -2.88 4.05 -4.94
C GLU A 93 -3.15 4.94 -3.72
N LEU A 94 -3.11 4.38 -2.52
CA LEU A 94 -3.26 5.12 -1.26
C LEU A 94 -2.15 6.17 -1.10
N SER A 95 -0.89 5.77 -1.30
CA SER A 95 0.27 6.67 -1.25
C SER A 95 0.13 7.84 -2.22
N ASN A 96 -0.25 7.55 -3.47
CA ASN A 96 -0.44 8.58 -4.48
C ASN A 96 -1.62 9.50 -4.17
N THR A 97 -2.72 8.95 -3.68
CA THR A 97 -3.90 9.73 -3.31
C THR A 97 -3.58 10.66 -2.14
N HIS A 98 -2.93 10.14 -1.10
CA HIS A 98 -2.48 10.93 0.04
C HIS A 98 -1.58 12.10 -0.40
N ARG A 99 -0.59 11.85 -1.26
CA ARG A 99 0.29 12.91 -1.79
C ARG A 99 -0.48 13.99 -2.55
N LYS A 100 -1.46 13.61 -3.38
CA LYS A 100 -2.30 14.56 -4.12
C LYS A 100 -3.16 15.40 -3.19
N THR A 101 -3.83 14.76 -2.23
CA THR A 101 -4.69 15.45 -1.26
C THR A 101 -3.87 16.38 -0.37
N ALA A 102 -2.70 15.96 0.10
CA ALA A 102 -1.80 16.80 0.88
C ALA A 102 -1.37 18.06 0.13
N ALA A 103 -1.01 17.92 -1.16
CA ALA A 103 -0.66 19.06 -2.01
C ALA A 103 -1.86 20.00 -2.23
N GLN A 104 -3.06 19.46 -2.45
CA GLN A 104 -4.29 20.25 -2.58
C GLN A 104 -4.59 21.02 -1.30
N SER A 105 -4.54 20.38 -0.13
CA SER A 105 -4.77 21.03 1.15
C SER A 105 -3.77 22.14 1.45
N LEU A 106 -2.51 21.99 1.03
CA LEU A 106 -1.52 23.07 1.14
C LEU A 106 -1.87 24.26 0.25
N ASN A 107 -2.23 24.02 -1.02
CA ASN A 107 -2.63 25.08 -1.94
C ASN A 107 -3.90 25.82 -1.46
N GLU A 108 -4.85 25.09 -0.89
CA GLU A 108 -6.06 25.69 -0.31
C GLU A 108 -5.72 26.58 0.88
N LEU A 109 -4.79 26.16 1.75
CA LEU A 109 -4.31 26.99 2.86
C LEU A 109 -3.58 28.24 2.39
N GLU A 110 -2.84 28.18 1.27
CA GLU A 110 -2.19 29.35 0.66
C GLU A 110 -3.20 30.35 0.08
N ALA A 111 -4.37 29.88 -0.37
CA ALA A 111 -5.44 30.76 -0.86
C ALA A 111 -6.14 31.57 0.25
N PHE A 112 -5.93 31.23 1.52
CA PHE A 112 -6.45 31.96 2.69
C PHE A 112 -5.49 33.03 3.25
N GLU A 113 -4.31 33.20 2.67
CA GLU A 113 -3.34 34.28 3.00
C GLU A 113 -3.66 35.61 2.30
#